data_AF-A0A8H8DF79-F1
#
_entry.id   AF-A0A8H8DF79-F1
#
_cell.length_a   1.000
_cell.length_b   1.000
_cell.length_c   1.000
_cell.angle_alpha   90.00
_cell.angle_beta   90.00
_cell.angle_gamma   90.00
#
_symmetry.space_group_name_H-M   'P 1'
#
loop_
_entity.id
_entity.type
_entity.pdbx_description
1 polymer ?
#
loop_
_entity_poly.entity_id
_entity_poly.type
_entity_poly.pdbx_seq_one_letter_code
_entity_poly.pdbx_strand_id
1 'polypeptide(L)'
;RIYTDIVSSLGIPAQRGTHVRLYVNKEFFGLYFMIDGVDASWASEVVAGGGPPPTLLKMNAESRDRGADLAYRGDSSSNYLKRGYAVVHRGNNPRDDPMADCVAMIKQLNDFNPKTASKDQLDELQALIDFDLVYRHAALEDYDHSFGVYTQDVYGGINANYKEWIFPTDDSKARWSRPLFDKTLAHPELKAKFERILTEIVQRVFHRAALAPRLEALHDLLREDVAADRNPEIFSPPQQGSGKVDYKWSVEHFDVLYKSGAEGRKDLYRKSTDTEHGILSFTKKRADIVAAQLNFSYDDTYVAPEDPSTGDDDAAAAAAEKQAVLGKPDEAPAEAAGSGTAAPDPPGPLSSSIASGDAGPLSSITSGATGLICSGAVAGLLAAGTAIVIDH
;
A
#
# COMPACT_ATOMS: atom_id res chain seq x y z
N ARG A 1 -2.85 8.59 8.66
CA ARG A 1 -1.51 9.14 8.93
C ARG A 1 -0.52 8.10 9.47
N ILE A 2 -0.77 7.46 10.63
CA ILE A 2 0.20 6.49 11.21
C ILE A 2 0.55 5.36 10.24
N TYR A 3 -0.46 4.77 9.59
CA TYR A 3 -0.24 3.74 8.58
C TYR A 3 0.71 4.18 7.47
N THR A 4 0.45 5.34 6.86
CA THR A 4 1.29 5.87 5.77
C THR A 4 2.70 6.22 6.25
N ASP A 5 2.87 6.66 7.51
CA ASP A 5 4.19 6.91 8.11
C ASP A 5 4.97 5.60 8.26
N ILE A 6 4.32 4.53 8.70
CA ILE A 6 4.91 3.19 8.84
C ILE A 6 5.27 2.60 7.47
N VAL A 7 4.37 2.69 6.49
CA VAL A 7 4.62 2.23 5.11
C VAL A 7 5.83 2.97 4.53
N SER A 8 5.88 4.30 4.69
CA SER A 8 7.00 5.12 4.21
C SER A 8 8.33 4.76 4.89
N SER A 9 8.34 4.50 6.21
CA SER A 9 9.57 4.17 6.94
C SER A 9 10.15 2.80 6.56
N LEU A 10 9.34 1.92 5.97
CA LEU A 10 9.78 0.67 5.36
C LEU A 10 10.30 0.83 3.91
N GLY A 11 10.38 2.06 3.41
CA GLY A 11 10.79 2.36 2.05
C GLY A 11 9.73 2.02 1.00
N ILE A 12 8.48 1.83 1.41
CA ILE A 12 7.38 1.61 0.48
C ILE A 12 6.86 2.97 0.00
N PRO A 13 6.73 3.20 -1.33
CA PRO A 13 6.04 4.38 -1.85
C PRO A 13 4.63 4.51 -1.26
N ALA A 14 4.38 5.61 -0.55
CA ALA A 14 3.11 5.85 0.12
C ALA A 14 2.59 7.25 -0.17
N GLN A 15 1.27 7.42 -0.12
CA GLN A 15 0.65 8.73 -0.10
C GLN A 15 1.11 9.50 1.14
N ARG A 16 1.46 10.77 0.97
CA ARG A 16 1.69 11.68 2.08
C ARG A 16 0.38 12.38 2.41
N GLY A 17 0.27 12.86 3.64
CA GLY A 17 -0.90 13.62 4.03
C GLY A 17 -0.73 14.31 5.36
N THR A 18 -1.39 15.43 5.56
CA THR A 18 -1.30 16.22 6.79
C THR A 18 -2.68 16.51 7.34
N HIS A 19 -2.75 16.74 8.65
CA HIS A 19 -3.99 17.19 9.27
C HIS A 19 -4.17 18.69 9.01
N VAL A 20 -5.40 19.10 8.73
CA VAL A 20 -5.74 20.49 8.43
C VAL A 20 -7.01 20.90 9.15
N ARG A 21 -7.07 22.17 9.58
CA ARG A 21 -8.29 22.82 10.06
C ARG A 21 -9.05 23.36 8.86
N LEU A 22 -10.29 22.89 8.64
CA LEU A 22 -11.13 23.41 7.57
C LEU A 22 -12.01 24.54 8.10
N TYR A 23 -12.02 25.67 7.40
CA TYR A 23 -12.93 26.78 7.66
C TYR A 23 -13.84 27.01 6.45
N VAL A 24 -15.15 27.07 6.69
CA VAL A 24 -16.16 27.38 5.67
C VAL A 24 -16.90 28.64 6.11
N ASN A 25 -16.96 29.67 5.25
CA ASN A 25 -17.54 30.97 5.58
C ASN A 25 -16.97 31.61 6.86
N LYS A 26 -15.65 31.46 7.09
CA LYS A 26 -14.93 31.91 8.29
C LYS A 26 -15.31 31.20 9.59
N GLU A 27 -16.08 30.13 9.53
CA GLU A 27 -16.39 29.29 10.68
C GLU A 27 -15.57 28.01 10.64
N PHE A 28 -15.03 27.60 11.79
CA PHE A 28 -14.35 26.31 11.92
C PHE A 28 -15.35 25.19 11.65
N PHE A 29 -15.03 24.36 10.65
CA PHE A 29 -15.89 23.30 10.17
C PHE A 29 -15.47 21.93 10.71
N GLY A 30 -14.17 21.73 10.97
CA GLY A 30 -13.66 20.50 11.59
C GLY A 30 -12.19 20.21 11.25
N LEU A 31 -11.70 19.11 11.81
CA LEU A 31 -10.38 18.55 11.56
C LEU A 31 -10.44 17.56 10.40
N TYR A 32 -9.59 17.73 9.39
CA TYR A 32 -9.53 16.88 8.20
C TYR A 32 -8.13 16.32 8.00
N PHE A 33 -8.04 15.18 7.32
CA PHE A 33 -6.77 14.63 6.84
C PHE A 33 -6.69 14.86 5.33
N MET A 34 -5.84 15.79 4.91
CA MET A 34 -5.55 16.04 3.49
C MET A 34 -4.48 15.05 3.05
N ILE A 35 -4.74 14.31 1.99
CA ILE A 35 -3.86 13.23 1.49
C ILE A 35 -3.64 13.40 -0.02
N ASP A 36 -2.46 13.03 -0.50
CA ASP A 36 -2.11 13.07 -1.92
C ASP A 36 -3.09 12.23 -2.75
N GLY A 37 -3.35 12.63 -4.00
CA GLY A 37 -4.00 11.77 -4.98
C GLY A 37 -2.99 10.77 -5.56
N VAL A 38 -3.37 9.49 -5.69
CA VAL A 38 -2.56 8.49 -6.39
C VAL A 38 -2.90 8.56 -7.89
N ASP A 39 -2.15 9.39 -8.60
CA ASP A 39 -2.26 9.60 -10.05
C ASP A 39 -0.89 9.51 -10.75
N ALA A 40 -0.86 9.83 -12.05
CA ALA A 40 0.37 9.79 -12.82
C ALA A 40 1.43 10.77 -12.29
N SER A 41 1.05 11.95 -11.81
CA SER A 41 2.01 12.90 -11.23
C SER A 41 2.60 12.34 -9.94
N TRP A 42 1.78 11.75 -9.07
CA TRP A 42 2.28 11.06 -7.88
C TRP A 42 3.24 9.91 -8.24
N ALA A 43 2.92 9.08 -9.23
CA ALA A 43 3.77 7.95 -9.62
C ALA A 43 5.10 8.42 -10.21
N SER A 44 5.10 9.49 -11.00
CA SER A 44 6.30 10.13 -11.53
C SER A 44 7.22 10.61 -10.41
N GLU A 45 6.69 11.38 -9.46
CA GLU A 45 7.49 11.98 -8.38
C GLU A 45 7.93 10.96 -7.32
N VAL A 46 7.01 10.12 -6.85
CA VAL A 46 7.23 9.27 -5.69
C VAL A 46 7.88 7.94 -6.06
N VAL A 47 7.61 7.42 -7.26
CA VAL A 47 8.12 6.09 -7.67
C VAL A 47 9.23 6.20 -8.70
N ALA A 48 9.06 7.00 -9.75
CA ALA A 48 10.07 7.18 -10.80
C ALA A 48 11.09 8.30 -10.50
N GLY A 49 11.05 8.92 -9.31
CA GLY A 49 12.01 9.97 -8.92
C GLY A 49 12.01 11.20 -9.82
N GLY A 50 10.84 11.61 -10.31
CA GLY A 50 10.65 12.71 -11.27
C GLY A 50 10.75 12.28 -12.74
N GLY A 51 10.97 10.99 -13.01
CA GLY A 51 10.93 10.41 -14.35
C GLY A 51 9.51 10.24 -14.91
N PRO A 52 9.37 9.76 -16.16
CA PRO A 52 8.06 9.44 -16.74
C PRO A 52 7.26 8.50 -15.84
N PRO A 53 5.95 8.72 -15.68
CA PRO A 53 5.16 7.86 -14.82
C PRO A 53 5.09 6.42 -15.35
N PRO A 54 5.35 5.44 -14.48
CA PRO A 54 5.23 4.03 -14.83
C PRO A 54 3.76 3.63 -14.96
N THR A 55 3.51 2.42 -15.45
CA THR A 55 2.14 1.87 -15.49
C THR A 55 1.57 1.84 -14.08
N LEU A 56 0.41 2.46 -13.89
CA LEU A 56 -0.26 2.64 -12.61
C LEU A 56 -1.66 2.03 -12.66
N LEU A 57 -1.88 1.00 -11.84
CA LEU A 57 -3.18 0.32 -11.73
C LEU A 57 -3.76 0.52 -10.34
N LYS A 58 -5.01 0.97 -10.26
CA LYS A 58 -5.80 0.97 -9.02
C LYS A 58 -6.53 -0.36 -8.89
N MET A 59 -6.23 -1.07 -7.82
CA MET A 59 -6.77 -2.40 -7.57
C MET A 59 -7.98 -2.36 -6.63
N ASN A 60 -8.96 -3.24 -6.86
CA ASN A 60 -10.15 -3.37 -6.02
C ASN A 60 -10.53 -4.83 -5.82
N ALA A 61 -10.99 -5.19 -4.62
CA ALA A 61 -11.56 -6.50 -4.32
C ALA A 61 -13.08 -6.44 -4.37
N GLU A 62 -13.62 -6.25 -5.59
CA GLU A 62 -15.07 -6.08 -5.82
C GLU A 62 -15.88 -7.32 -5.40
N SER A 63 -15.37 -8.53 -5.65
CA SER A 63 -15.92 -9.77 -5.11
C SER A 63 -14.87 -10.89 -5.08
N ARG A 64 -15.22 -12.01 -4.42
CA ARG A 64 -14.33 -13.16 -4.17
C ARG A 64 -13.70 -13.77 -5.43
N ASP A 65 -14.40 -13.72 -6.54
CA ASP A 65 -14.09 -14.39 -7.82
C ASP A 65 -13.63 -13.41 -8.91
N ARG A 66 -13.73 -12.11 -8.63
CA ARG A 66 -13.76 -11.06 -9.66
C ARG A 66 -13.06 -9.77 -9.22
N GLY A 67 -12.21 -9.86 -8.19
CA GLY A 67 -11.33 -8.79 -7.74
C GLY A 67 -9.96 -8.80 -8.41
N ALA A 68 -9.12 -7.85 -8.00
CA ALA A 68 -7.72 -7.77 -8.37
C ALA A 68 -6.86 -8.70 -7.51
N ASP A 69 -7.02 -10.00 -7.76
CA ASP A 69 -6.43 -11.09 -6.97
C ASP A 69 -5.13 -11.67 -7.57
N LEU A 70 -4.64 -11.11 -8.67
CA LEU A 70 -3.49 -11.62 -9.44
C LEU A 70 -3.67 -13.05 -9.96
N ALA A 71 -4.89 -13.56 -10.10
CA ALA A 71 -5.14 -14.85 -10.73
C ALA A 71 -5.08 -14.71 -12.26
N TYR A 72 -4.40 -15.66 -12.91
CA TYR A 72 -4.25 -15.66 -14.36
C TYR A 72 -5.56 -16.02 -15.06
N ARG A 73 -5.98 -15.16 -15.99
CA ARG A 73 -7.25 -15.28 -16.73
C ARG A 73 -7.07 -15.32 -18.25
N GLY A 74 -5.82 -15.36 -18.72
CA GLY A 74 -5.45 -15.34 -20.14
C GLY A 74 -4.56 -14.14 -20.48
N ASP A 75 -4.00 -14.12 -21.68
CA ASP A 75 -2.90 -13.22 -22.08
C ASP A 75 -3.30 -11.76 -22.41
N SER A 76 -4.57 -11.38 -22.33
CA SER A 76 -5.04 -10.03 -22.66
C SER A 76 -5.70 -9.32 -21.47
N SER A 77 -5.51 -8.00 -21.38
CA SER A 77 -6.20 -7.13 -20.42
C SER A 77 -7.72 -7.31 -20.41
N SER A 78 -8.33 -7.67 -21.56
CA SER A 78 -9.78 -7.88 -21.64
C SER A 78 -10.30 -9.07 -20.83
N ASN A 79 -9.41 -10.00 -20.44
CA ASN A 79 -9.75 -11.13 -19.58
C ASN A 79 -9.89 -10.74 -18.10
N TYR A 80 -9.51 -9.52 -17.75
CA TYR A 80 -9.51 -9.01 -16.38
C TYR A 80 -10.63 -8.00 -16.17
N LEU A 81 -11.16 -7.97 -14.95
CA LEU A 81 -12.27 -7.11 -14.62
C LEU A 81 -11.81 -5.66 -14.51
N LYS A 82 -12.33 -4.78 -15.37
CA LYS A 82 -11.95 -3.35 -15.41
C LYS A 82 -12.13 -2.62 -14.08
N ARG A 83 -13.11 -3.02 -13.27
CA ARG A 83 -13.34 -2.47 -11.93
C ARG A 83 -12.39 -3.04 -10.87
N GLY A 84 -11.88 -4.25 -11.10
CA GLY A 84 -10.82 -4.85 -10.31
C GLY A 84 -9.48 -4.19 -10.61
N TYR A 85 -9.11 -4.08 -11.88
CA TYR A 85 -7.86 -3.45 -12.34
C TYR A 85 -8.17 -2.18 -13.12
N ALA A 86 -8.32 -1.06 -12.41
CA ALA A 86 -8.56 0.22 -13.04
C ALA A 86 -7.23 0.87 -13.46
N VAL A 87 -6.99 0.98 -14.77
CA VAL A 87 -5.79 1.64 -15.30
C VAL A 87 -5.87 3.14 -15.04
N VAL A 88 -4.97 3.66 -14.21
CA VAL A 88 -4.82 5.10 -13.91
C VAL A 88 -3.82 5.72 -14.87
N HIS A 89 -2.70 5.04 -15.10
CA HIS A 89 -1.70 5.38 -16.11
C HIS A 89 -1.24 4.11 -16.82
N ARG A 90 -1.05 4.15 -18.14
CA ARG A 90 -0.69 2.95 -18.92
C ARG A 90 0.82 2.74 -19.10
N GLY A 91 1.64 3.74 -18.72
CA GLY A 91 3.07 3.73 -19.03
C GLY A 91 3.30 3.47 -20.52
N ASN A 92 4.14 2.49 -20.80
CA ASN A 92 4.47 2.05 -22.17
C ASN A 92 3.52 0.98 -22.73
N ASN A 93 2.48 0.57 -22.00
CA ASN A 93 1.56 -0.46 -22.47
C ASN A 93 0.80 -0.02 -23.74
N PRO A 94 0.54 -0.95 -24.67
CA PRO A 94 -0.28 -0.69 -25.85
C PRO A 94 -1.66 -0.13 -25.49
N ARG A 95 -2.20 0.71 -26.37
CA ARG A 95 -3.53 1.33 -26.14
C ARG A 95 -4.65 0.30 -26.13
N ASP A 96 -4.52 -0.74 -26.94
CA ASP A 96 -5.45 -1.86 -27.08
C ASP A 96 -5.23 -2.95 -26.02
N ASP A 97 -4.09 -2.93 -25.31
CA ASP A 97 -3.79 -3.86 -24.22
C ASP A 97 -3.13 -3.13 -23.02
N PRO A 98 -3.90 -2.30 -22.29
CA PRO A 98 -3.35 -1.32 -21.34
C PRO A 98 -2.78 -1.90 -20.04
N MET A 99 -2.85 -3.22 -19.84
CA MET A 99 -2.27 -3.94 -18.71
C MET A 99 -1.27 -5.03 -19.14
N ALA A 100 -0.78 -5.01 -20.39
CA ALA A 100 0.05 -6.09 -20.94
C ALA A 100 1.19 -6.52 -19.99
N ASP A 101 1.91 -5.58 -19.38
CA ASP A 101 2.99 -5.90 -18.44
C ASP A 101 2.49 -6.57 -17.16
N CYS A 102 1.36 -6.11 -16.60
CA CYS A 102 0.75 -6.71 -15.43
C CYS A 102 0.27 -8.14 -15.74
N VAL A 103 -0.32 -8.35 -16.92
CA VAL A 103 -0.75 -9.68 -17.38
C VAL A 103 0.44 -10.60 -17.58
N ALA A 104 1.54 -10.11 -18.15
CA ALA A 104 2.79 -10.86 -18.28
C ALA A 104 3.34 -11.28 -16.91
N MET A 105 3.32 -10.40 -15.91
CA MET A 105 3.69 -10.77 -14.54
C MET A 105 2.75 -11.82 -13.94
N ILE A 106 1.44 -11.62 -14.04
CA ILE A 106 0.46 -12.58 -13.53
C ILE A 106 0.68 -13.95 -14.16
N LYS A 107 1.00 -13.99 -15.46
CA LYS A 107 1.33 -15.23 -16.17
C LYS A 107 2.60 -15.88 -15.64
N GLN A 108 3.70 -15.15 -15.49
CA GLN A 108 4.95 -15.70 -14.95
C GLN A 108 4.75 -16.25 -13.53
N LEU A 109 4.02 -15.52 -12.68
CA LEU A 109 3.63 -15.99 -11.36
C LEU A 109 2.80 -17.27 -11.45
N ASN A 110 1.84 -17.34 -12.37
CA ASN A 110 1.02 -18.53 -12.60
C ASN A 110 1.85 -19.74 -13.05
N ASP A 111 2.87 -19.53 -13.87
CA ASP A 111 3.72 -20.60 -14.40
C ASP A 111 4.80 -21.05 -13.39
N PHE A 112 5.13 -20.21 -12.40
CA PHE A 112 6.05 -20.54 -11.32
C PHE A 112 5.53 -21.71 -10.45
N ASN A 113 6.33 -22.78 -10.36
CA ASN A 113 6.06 -23.91 -9.47
C ASN A 113 7.02 -23.90 -8.26
N PRO A 114 6.54 -23.55 -7.05
CA PRO A 114 7.40 -23.36 -5.88
C PRO A 114 8.11 -24.62 -5.40
N LYS A 115 7.70 -25.82 -5.85
CA LYS A 115 8.30 -27.09 -5.44
C LYS A 115 9.44 -27.54 -6.36
N THR A 116 9.45 -27.05 -7.60
CA THR A 116 10.35 -27.55 -8.66
C THR A 116 11.05 -26.43 -9.42
N ALA A 117 10.81 -25.17 -9.08
CA ALA A 117 11.45 -24.04 -9.74
C ALA A 117 12.97 -24.15 -9.64
N SER A 118 13.65 -23.93 -10.77
CA SER A 118 15.10 -23.77 -10.76
C SER A 118 15.48 -22.43 -10.14
N LYS A 119 16.77 -22.27 -9.83
CA LYS A 119 17.33 -20.98 -9.41
C LYS A 119 17.08 -19.89 -10.46
N ASP A 120 17.28 -20.21 -11.74
CA ASP A 120 17.06 -19.25 -12.83
C ASP A 120 15.59 -18.78 -12.89
N GLN A 121 14.63 -19.69 -12.75
CA GLN A 121 13.20 -19.33 -12.71
C GLN A 121 12.84 -18.47 -11.50
N LEU A 122 13.49 -18.70 -10.36
CA LEU A 122 13.32 -17.85 -9.18
C LEU A 122 13.95 -16.47 -9.41
N ASP A 123 15.15 -16.41 -9.97
CA ASP A 123 15.86 -15.16 -10.25
C ASP A 123 15.10 -14.33 -11.30
N GLU A 124 14.53 -14.94 -12.33
CA GLU A 124 13.62 -14.30 -13.30
C GLU A 124 12.37 -13.71 -12.61
N LEU A 125 11.72 -14.48 -11.73
CA LEU A 125 10.56 -13.99 -11.00
C LEU A 125 10.91 -12.84 -10.03
N GLN A 126 12.08 -12.89 -9.39
CA GLN A 126 12.58 -11.82 -8.51
C GLN A 126 13.03 -10.57 -9.28
N ALA A 127 13.51 -10.72 -10.51
CA ALA A 127 13.80 -9.60 -11.39
C ALA A 127 12.51 -8.88 -11.80
N LEU A 128 11.41 -9.64 -11.95
CA LEU A 128 10.13 -9.06 -12.24
C LEU A 128 9.52 -8.44 -10.99
N ILE A 129 9.44 -9.13 -9.86
CA ILE A 129 8.72 -8.70 -8.65
C ILE A 129 9.69 -8.30 -7.55
N ASP A 130 9.59 -7.07 -7.04
CA ASP A 130 10.31 -6.67 -5.83
C ASP A 130 9.68 -7.32 -4.59
N PHE A 131 10.12 -8.54 -4.29
CA PHE A 131 9.60 -9.29 -3.14
C PHE A 131 9.89 -8.64 -1.80
N ASP A 132 10.95 -7.84 -1.67
CA ASP A 132 11.22 -7.15 -0.41
C ASP A 132 10.15 -6.07 -0.17
N LEU A 133 9.80 -5.30 -1.20
CA LEU A 133 8.72 -4.33 -1.15
C LEU A 133 7.34 -4.98 -0.95
N VAL A 134 7.02 -6.01 -1.76
CA VAL A 134 5.75 -6.75 -1.68
C VAL A 134 5.56 -7.33 -0.28
N TYR A 135 6.59 -7.97 0.27
CA TYR A 135 6.49 -8.60 1.59
C TYR A 135 6.42 -7.60 2.73
N ARG A 136 7.05 -6.43 2.63
CA ARG A 136 6.85 -5.36 3.61
C ARG A 136 5.41 -4.85 3.58
N HIS A 137 4.85 -4.61 2.39
CA HIS A 137 3.46 -4.17 2.26
C HIS A 137 2.49 -5.23 2.79
N ALA A 138 2.68 -6.48 2.40
CA ALA A 138 1.89 -7.63 2.86
C ALA A 138 1.91 -7.78 4.37
N ALA A 139 3.10 -7.67 4.96
CA ALA A 139 3.29 -7.75 6.39
C ALA A 139 2.65 -6.58 7.13
N LEU A 140 2.22 -5.50 6.46
CA LEU A 140 1.53 -4.35 7.08
C LEU A 140 0.02 -4.34 6.85
N GLU A 141 -0.44 -4.44 5.60
CA GLU A 141 -1.86 -4.36 5.18
C GLU A 141 -2.77 -5.25 6.02
N ASP A 142 -2.20 -6.35 6.44
CA ASP A 142 -2.95 -7.50 6.83
C ASP A 142 -2.54 -7.75 8.31
N TYR A 143 -1.44 -7.16 8.81
CA TYR A 143 -1.00 -7.18 10.23
C TYR A 143 -1.57 -6.05 11.05
N ASP A 144 -1.82 -4.90 10.43
CA ASP A 144 -2.42 -3.77 11.10
C ASP A 144 -3.88 -4.04 11.46
N HIS A 145 -4.66 -4.86 10.71
CA HIS A 145 -6.09 -5.13 10.95
C HIS A 145 -6.84 -3.86 11.39
N SER A 146 -6.63 -2.76 10.66
CA SER A 146 -7.17 -1.44 11.05
C SER A 146 -6.79 -0.99 12.47
N PHE A 147 -5.60 -1.35 12.94
CA PHE A 147 -5.07 -1.18 14.30
C PHE A 147 -5.98 -1.69 15.42
N GLY A 148 -6.61 -2.85 15.23
CA GLY A 148 -7.45 -3.47 16.26
C GLY A 148 -8.94 -3.17 16.16
N VAL A 149 -9.36 -2.46 15.10
CA VAL A 149 -10.78 -2.23 14.81
C VAL A 149 -11.37 -3.50 14.18
N TYR A 150 -12.51 -3.98 14.69
CA TYR A 150 -13.21 -5.20 14.25
C TYR A 150 -12.50 -6.55 14.49
N THR A 151 -11.54 -6.64 15.42
CA THR A 151 -10.74 -7.87 15.63
C THR A 151 -11.44 -9.03 16.36
N GLN A 152 -12.72 -8.93 16.73
CA GLN A 152 -13.38 -9.91 17.61
C GLN A 152 -14.14 -11.01 16.86
N ASP A 153 -14.82 -10.70 15.76
CA ASP A 153 -15.75 -11.65 15.11
C ASP A 153 -15.38 -11.95 13.65
N VAL A 154 -14.28 -11.37 13.19
CA VAL A 154 -13.93 -11.30 11.78
C VAL A 154 -12.53 -11.91 11.60
N TYR A 155 -12.49 -13.06 10.95
CA TYR A 155 -11.29 -13.67 10.34
C TYR A 155 -10.17 -14.16 11.28
N GLY A 156 -10.50 -14.71 12.45
CA GLY A 156 -9.51 -15.20 13.43
C GLY A 156 -8.88 -14.11 14.28
N GLY A 157 -9.23 -12.84 14.02
CA GLY A 157 -8.98 -11.70 14.86
C GLY A 157 -7.50 -11.43 15.13
N ILE A 158 -7.25 -10.82 16.28
CA ILE A 158 -5.89 -10.52 16.75
C ILE A 158 -5.00 -11.77 16.90
N ASN A 159 -5.58 -12.97 16.97
CA ASN A 159 -4.87 -14.24 17.12
C ASN A 159 -4.50 -14.91 15.80
N ALA A 160 -4.86 -14.33 14.66
CA ALA A 160 -4.63 -14.93 13.36
C ALA A 160 -3.13 -15.25 13.13
N ASN A 161 -2.89 -16.47 12.64
CA ASN A 161 -1.57 -16.94 12.25
C ASN A 161 -1.22 -16.43 10.86
N TYR A 162 -0.01 -15.87 10.69
CA TYR A 162 0.43 -15.38 9.37
C TYR A 162 0.41 -16.48 8.29
N LYS A 163 0.47 -17.77 8.69
CA LYS A 163 0.38 -18.94 7.80
C LYS A 163 -1.05 -19.27 7.36
N GLU A 164 -2.01 -18.97 8.22
CA GLU A 164 -3.44 -19.28 8.04
C GLU A 164 -4.21 -18.03 7.61
N TRP A 165 -3.48 -17.00 7.20
CA TRP A 165 -3.97 -15.64 7.05
C TRP A 165 -4.76 -15.46 5.77
N ILE A 166 -5.93 -16.10 5.75
CA ILE A 166 -7.02 -15.96 4.80
C ILE A 166 -8.28 -16.28 5.59
N PHE A 167 -9.27 -15.38 5.54
CA PHE A 167 -10.70 -15.63 5.81
C PHE A 167 -11.00 -17.09 6.20
N PRO A 168 -10.96 -17.46 7.49
CA PRO A 168 -11.61 -18.67 7.93
C PRO A 168 -13.09 -18.47 7.66
N THR A 169 -13.55 -18.90 6.48
CA THR A 169 -14.97 -19.12 6.31
C THR A 169 -15.26 -20.39 7.07
N ASP A 170 -16.23 -20.33 7.98
CA ASP A 170 -16.88 -21.48 8.59
C ASP A 170 -16.99 -22.63 7.57
N ASP A 171 -16.14 -23.64 7.76
CA ASP A 171 -16.15 -25.03 7.30
C ASP A 171 -16.71 -25.43 5.92
N SER A 172 -16.91 -24.54 4.93
CA SER A 172 -17.37 -24.98 3.59
C SER A 172 -17.19 -24.03 2.39
N LYS A 173 -16.57 -22.84 2.51
CA LYS A 173 -16.61 -21.84 1.42
C LYS A 173 -15.25 -21.28 1.00
N ALA A 174 -14.50 -22.07 0.21
CA ALA A 174 -13.38 -21.67 -0.64
C ALA A 174 -12.53 -20.47 -0.13
N ARG A 175 -11.37 -20.79 0.45
CA ARG A 175 -10.27 -19.85 0.72
C ARG A 175 -10.11 -18.92 -0.50
N TRP A 176 -10.09 -17.60 -0.29
CA TRP A 176 -9.76 -16.66 -1.37
C TRP A 176 -8.36 -17.03 -1.84
N SER A 177 -8.22 -17.37 -3.13
CA SER A 177 -6.89 -17.63 -3.66
C SER A 177 -6.13 -16.31 -3.64
N ARG A 178 -4.91 -16.34 -3.11
CA ARG A 178 -3.94 -15.24 -3.20
C ARG A 178 -2.74 -15.78 -3.99
N PRO A 179 -2.85 -15.94 -5.31
CA PRO A 179 -1.82 -16.53 -6.17
C PRO A 179 -0.39 -16.11 -5.83
N LEU A 180 -0.15 -14.82 -5.56
CA LEU A 180 1.16 -14.32 -5.17
C LEU A 180 1.66 -15.00 -3.89
N PHE A 181 0.96 -14.84 -2.77
CA PHE A 181 1.36 -15.41 -1.47
C PHE A 181 1.30 -16.93 -1.44
N ASP A 182 0.23 -17.53 -1.96
CA ASP A 182 0.02 -18.98 -1.92
C ASP A 182 1.17 -19.71 -2.64
N LYS A 183 1.67 -19.14 -3.75
CA LYS A 183 2.81 -19.70 -4.48
C LYS A 183 4.13 -19.34 -3.84
N THR A 184 4.35 -18.07 -3.50
CA THR A 184 5.68 -17.62 -3.09
C THR A 184 6.04 -18.08 -1.68
N LEU A 185 5.07 -18.14 -0.76
CA LEU A 185 5.30 -18.69 0.58
C LEU A 185 5.37 -20.22 0.61
N ALA A 186 4.99 -20.89 -0.49
CA ALA A 186 5.26 -22.32 -0.66
C ALA A 186 6.72 -22.59 -1.11
N HIS A 187 7.45 -21.57 -1.58
CA HIS A 187 8.88 -21.69 -1.90
C HIS A 187 9.74 -21.41 -0.66
N PRO A 188 10.66 -22.31 -0.24
CA PRO A 188 11.38 -22.18 1.03
C PRO A 188 12.18 -20.88 1.20
N GLU A 189 12.88 -20.43 0.15
CA GLU A 189 13.70 -19.22 0.20
C GLU A 189 12.86 -17.95 0.34
N LEU A 190 11.76 -17.87 -0.43
CA LEU A 190 10.88 -16.71 -0.43
C LEU A 190 10.08 -16.64 0.88
N LYS A 191 9.69 -17.79 1.43
CA LYS A 191 9.12 -17.89 2.77
C LYS A 191 10.09 -17.40 3.84
N ALA A 192 11.34 -17.85 3.82
CA ALA A 192 12.36 -17.40 4.77
C ALA A 192 12.61 -15.88 4.65
N LYS A 193 12.59 -15.33 3.43
CA LYS A 193 12.65 -13.87 3.18
C LYS A 193 11.46 -13.15 3.85
N PHE A 194 10.22 -13.62 3.63
CA PHE A 194 9.04 -13.03 4.25
C PHE A 194 9.09 -13.09 5.79
N GLU A 195 9.45 -14.23 6.38
CA GLU A 195 9.53 -14.41 7.84
C GLU A 195 10.59 -13.50 8.47
N ARG A 196 11.72 -13.30 7.78
CA ARG A 196 12.74 -12.33 8.21
C ARG A 196 12.19 -10.90 8.18
N ILE A 197 11.56 -10.49 7.09
CA ILE A 197 10.96 -9.14 6.95
C ILE A 197 9.90 -8.92 8.04
N LEU A 198 9.01 -9.88 8.26
CA LEU A 198 7.97 -9.81 9.28
C LEU A 198 8.60 -9.67 10.68
N THR A 199 9.66 -10.44 10.97
CA THR A 199 10.40 -10.32 12.24
C THR A 199 10.99 -8.92 12.41
N GLU A 200 11.65 -8.38 11.38
CA GLU A 200 12.25 -7.04 11.41
C GLU A 200 11.21 -5.93 11.62
N ILE A 201 10.06 -6.02 10.93
CA ILE A 201 8.96 -5.07 11.08
C ILE A 201 8.46 -5.08 12.53
N VAL A 202 8.20 -6.24 13.10
CA VAL A 202 7.69 -6.38 14.47
C VAL A 202 8.70 -5.90 15.51
N GLN A 203 9.99 -6.16 15.30
CA GLN A 203 11.04 -5.78 16.24
C GLN A 203 11.38 -4.29 16.20
N ARG A 204 11.11 -3.57 15.10
CA ARG A 204 11.63 -2.21 14.91
C ARG A 204 10.59 -1.16 14.57
N VAL A 205 9.66 -1.47 13.67
CA VAL A 205 8.78 -0.46 13.07
C VAL A 205 7.37 -0.54 13.64
N PHE A 206 6.75 -1.73 13.58
CA PHE A 206 5.49 -2.00 14.25
C PHE A 206 5.74 -2.42 15.71
N HIS A 207 6.46 -1.56 16.42
CA HIS A 207 6.93 -1.79 17.77
C HIS A 207 6.34 -0.72 18.69
N ARG A 208 5.86 -1.12 19.88
CA ARG A 208 5.18 -0.19 20.80
C ARG A 208 6.03 1.03 21.13
N ALA A 209 7.29 0.81 21.49
CA ALA A 209 8.22 1.89 21.83
C ALA A 209 8.59 2.80 20.64
N ALA A 210 8.51 2.31 19.40
CA ALA A 210 8.72 3.12 18.21
C ALA A 210 7.48 3.98 17.88
N LEU A 211 6.28 3.40 18.05
CA LEU A 211 5.03 4.10 17.74
C LEU A 211 4.58 5.08 18.83
N ALA A 212 4.89 4.81 20.10
CA ALA A 212 4.36 5.60 21.22
C ALA A 212 4.69 7.10 21.14
N PRO A 213 5.95 7.53 20.95
CA PRO A 213 6.26 8.96 20.87
C PRO A 213 5.53 9.67 19.73
N ARG A 214 5.42 9.01 18.56
CA ARG A 214 4.73 9.56 17.39
C ARG A 214 3.22 9.68 17.62
N LEU A 215 2.61 8.68 18.24
CA LEU A 215 1.19 8.70 18.60
C LEU A 215 0.89 9.76 19.66
N GLU A 216 1.75 9.92 20.66
CA GLU A 216 1.64 10.96 21.68
C GLU A 216 1.74 12.36 21.07
N ALA A 217 2.75 12.59 20.22
CA ALA A 217 2.91 13.87 19.53
C ALA A 217 1.70 14.21 18.63
N LEU A 218 1.15 13.23 17.89
CA LEU A 218 -0.07 13.44 17.10
C LEU A 218 -1.30 13.64 17.97
N HIS A 219 -1.40 12.94 19.09
CA HIS A 219 -2.49 13.13 20.04
C HIS A 219 -2.46 14.56 20.57
N ASP A 220 -1.34 15.02 21.12
CA ASP A 220 -1.17 16.36 21.66
C ASP A 220 -1.44 17.44 20.61
N LEU A 221 -0.92 17.26 19.38
CA LEU A 221 -1.12 18.19 18.27
C LEU A 221 -2.60 18.35 17.89
N LEU A 222 -3.36 17.25 17.88
CA LEU A 222 -4.71 17.21 17.30
C LEU A 222 -5.81 17.34 18.36
N ARG A 223 -5.49 17.17 19.66
CA ARG A 223 -6.49 17.03 20.71
C ARG A 223 -7.45 18.23 20.80
N GLU A 224 -6.93 19.46 20.73
CA GLU A 224 -7.77 20.66 20.79
C GLU A 224 -8.73 20.71 19.60
N ASP A 225 -8.25 20.39 18.40
CA ASP A 225 -9.04 20.39 17.18
C ASP A 225 -10.11 19.29 17.19
N VAL A 226 -9.78 18.11 17.71
CA VAL A 226 -10.76 17.03 17.94
C VAL A 226 -11.83 17.46 18.94
N ALA A 227 -11.46 18.18 20.01
CA ALA A 227 -12.42 18.67 20.99
C ALA A 227 -13.32 19.79 20.45
N ALA A 228 -12.81 20.61 19.53
CA ALA A 228 -13.54 21.70 18.90
C ALA A 228 -14.37 21.27 17.67
N ASP A 229 -14.17 20.05 17.17
CA ASP A 229 -14.83 19.55 15.97
C ASP A 229 -16.36 19.51 16.18
N ARG A 230 -17.06 20.23 15.30
CA ARG A 230 -18.52 20.39 15.36
C ARG A 230 -19.27 19.19 14.80
N ASN A 231 -18.57 18.18 14.27
CA ASN A 231 -19.16 17.07 13.54
C ASN A 231 -18.91 15.70 14.18
N PRO A 232 -19.56 15.40 15.32
CA PRO A 232 -19.43 14.10 15.97
C PRO A 232 -20.12 12.95 15.19
N GLU A 233 -20.91 13.24 14.15
CA GLU A 233 -21.79 12.25 13.49
C GLU A 233 -21.22 11.63 12.18
N ILE A 234 -20.08 12.09 11.64
CA ILE A 234 -19.60 11.60 10.33
C ILE A 234 -19.07 10.15 10.32
N PHE A 235 -18.77 9.54 11.47
CA PHE A 235 -18.03 8.28 11.52
C PHE A 235 -18.87 6.99 11.54
N SER A 236 -20.15 7.01 11.19
CA SER A 236 -20.89 5.76 10.95
C SER A 236 -21.84 5.88 9.78
N PRO A 237 -21.59 5.22 8.62
CA PRO A 237 -22.64 5.05 7.64
C PRO A 237 -23.82 4.35 8.35
N PRO A 238 -25.07 4.82 8.17
CA PRO A 238 -26.21 4.18 8.78
C PRO A 238 -26.29 2.75 8.26
N GLN A 239 -25.96 1.77 9.10
CA GLN A 239 -26.33 0.38 8.82
C GLN A 239 -27.85 0.31 8.83
N GLN A 240 -28.46 0.33 7.65
CA GLN A 240 -29.89 0.08 7.51
C GLN A 240 -30.20 -1.32 8.09
N GLY A 241 -30.93 -1.35 9.20
CA GLY A 241 -31.55 -2.58 9.71
C GLY A 241 -31.13 -3.03 11.12
N SER A 242 -30.01 -2.55 11.67
CA SER A 242 -29.67 -2.77 13.09
C SER A 242 -30.01 -1.52 13.88
N GLY A 243 -30.84 -1.62 14.93
CA GLY A 243 -31.23 -0.49 15.77
C GLY A 243 -30.06 0.47 16.03
N LYS A 244 -30.26 1.76 15.72
CA LYS A 244 -29.25 2.82 15.70
C LYS A 244 -28.24 2.66 16.84
N VAL A 245 -27.01 2.30 16.51
CA VAL A 245 -25.89 2.51 17.42
C VAL A 245 -25.42 3.94 17.16
N ASP A 246 -25.74 4.82 18.10
CA ASP A 246 -25.29 6.21 18.12
C ASP A 246 -23.82 6.20 18.59
N TYR A 247 -22.89 5.97 17.65
CA TYR A 247 -21.45 6.03 17.93
C TYR A 247 -21.04 7.48 18.12
N LYS A 248 -21.18 7.98 19.34
CA LYS A 248 -20.67 9.31 19.73
C LYS A 248 -19.21 9.21 20.12
N TRP A 249 -18.33 9.27 19.12
CA TRP A 249 -16.91 9.48 19.36
C TRP A 249 -16.71 10.83 20.03
N SER A 250 -15.92 10.86 21.10
CA SER A 250 -15.64 12.06 21.89
C SER A 250 -14.14 12.24 22.10
N VAL A 251 -13.73 13.40 22.61
CA VAL A 251 -12.32 13.64 22.96
C VAL A 251 -11.82 12.62 23.99
N GLU A 252 -12.67 12.14 24.89
CA GLU A 252 -12.32 11.07 25.83
C GLU A 252 -12.03 9.75 25.13
N HIS A 253 -12.68 9.46 24.01
CA HIS A 253 -12.32 8.29 23.18
C HIS A 253 -10.96 8.51 22.53
N PHE A 254 -10.73 9.69 21.96
CA PHE A 254 -9.44 10.06 21.36
C PHE A 254 -8.27 9.93 22.37
N ASP A 255 -8.50 10.32 23.62
CA ASP A 255 -7.52 10.23 24.72
C ASP A 255 -7.11 8.79 25.09
N VAL A 256 -7.94 7.78 24.77
CA VAL A 256 -7.69 6.39 25.18
C VAL A 256 -7.40 5.44 24.03
N LEU A 257 -7.87 5.75 22.82
CA LEU A 257 -7.78 4.87 21.64
C LEU A 257 -6.35 4.61 21.18
N TYR A 258 -5.42 5.54 21.35
CA TYR A 258 -4.04 5.28 20.93
C TYR A 258 -3.26 4.43 21.95
N LYS A 259 -3.65 4.46 23.23
CA LYS A 259 -2.96 3.75 24.33
C LYS A 259 -3.50 2.33 24.54
N SER A 260 -4.72 2.22 25.05
CA SER A 260 -5.28 0.96 25.55
C SER A 260 -6.64 0.61 24.96
N GLY A 261 -7.35 1.57 24.34
CA GLY A 261 -8.67 1.32 23.76
C GLY A 261 -9.71 0.99 24.82
N ALA A 262 -10.67 0.12 24.47
CA ALA A 262 -11.75 -0.25 25.38
C ALA A 262 -11.28 -1.02 26.63
N GLU A 263 -10.13 -1.70 26.58
CA GLU A 263 -9.50 -2.32 27.76
C GLU A 263 -9.25 -1.29 28.90
N GLY A 264 -8.96 -0.03 28.56
CA GLY A 264 -8.72 1.05 29.52
C GLY A 264 -9.96 1.80 29.99
N ARG A 265 -11.06 1.76 29.23
CA ARG A 265 -12.30 2.50 29.50
C ARG A 265 -13.54 1.75 28.99
N LYS A 266 -13.82 0.58 29.57
CA LYS A 266 -14.99 -0.24 29.22
C LYS A 266 -16.32 0.52 29.38
N ASP A 267 -16.34 1.55 30.20
CA ASP A 267 -17.49 2.45 30.39
C ASP A 267 -17.81 3.31 29.16
N LEU A 268 -16.83 3.56 28.29
CA LEU A 268 -17.04 4.30 27.03
C LEU A 268 -17.58 3.40 25.90
N TYR A 269 -17.44 2.07 26.00
CA TYR A 269 -17.77 1.15 24.90
C TYR A 269 -18.94 0.22 25.27
N ARG A 270 -20.08 0.41 24.59
CA ARG A 270 -21.33 -0.31 24.90
C ARG A 270 -21.36 -1.78 24.41
N LYS A 271 -20.49 -2.14 23.48
CA LYS A 271 -20.24 -3.52 23.02
C LYS A 271 -18.73 -3.70 22.84
N SER A 272 -18.20 -4.86 23.20
CA SER A 272 -16.77 -5.16 23.16
C SER A 272 -16.16 -5.10 21.76
N THR A 273 -16.98 -5.08 20.71
CA THR A 273 -16.61 -5.47 19.34
C THR A 273 -15.82 -4.46 18.53
N ASP A 274 -15.81 -3.18 18.91
CA ASP A 274 -15.45 -2.15 17.91
C ASP A 274 -14.05 -1.54 18.09
N THR A 275 -13.46 -1.58 19.29
CA THR A 275 -12.08 -1.12 19.55
C THR A 275 -11.55 -1.70 20.88
N GLU A 276 -11.50 -3.03 20.99
CA GLU A 276 -11.03 -3.71 22.23
C GLU A 276 -9.67 -3.19 22.68
N HIS A 277 -8.79 -3.04 21.71
CA HIS A 277 -7.41 -2.64 21.90
C HIS A 277 -7.18 -1.23 21.38
N GLY A 278 -6.36 -0.47 22.08
CA GLY A 278 -5.80 0.76 21.55
C GLY A 278 -4.62 0.45 20.64
N ILE A 279 -4.18 1.41 19.84
CA ILE A 279 -3.11 1.20 18.84
C ILE A 279 -1.87 0.55 19.49
N LEU A 280 -1.42 1.04 20.64
CA LEU A 280 -0.25 0.49 21.34
C LEU A 280 -0.51 -0.90 21.95
N SER A 281 -1.68 -1.15 22.55
CA SER A 281 -1.99 -2.48 23.11
C SER A 281 -2.17 -3.53 22.00
N PHE A 282 -2.80 -3.15 20.88
CA PHE A 282 -2.90 -3.95 19.67
C PHE A 282 -1.52 -4.31 19.13
N THR A 283 -0.66 -3.29 18.95
CA THR A 283 0.72 -3.44 18.47
C THR A 283 1.48 -4.47 19.30
N LYS A 284 1.47 -4.31 20.63
CA LYS A 284 2.14 -5.26 21.52
C LYS A 284 1.58 -6.68 21.40
N LYS A 285 0.26 -6.84 21.45
CA LYS A 285 -0.36 -8.17 21.43
C LYS A 285 -0.10 -8.89 20.11
N ARG A 286 -0.15 -8.19 18.99
CA ARG A 286 0.26 -8.74 17.69
C ARG A 286 1.75 -9.08 17.64
N ALA A 287 2.60 -8.29 18.26
CA ALA A 287 4.03 -8.55 18.31
C ALA A 287 4.33 -9.83 19.10
N ASP A 288 3.71 -10.00 20.27
CA ASP A 288 3.84 -11.20 21.10
C ASP A 288 3.40 -12.48 20.32
N ILE A 289 2.33 -12.38 19.52
CA ILE A 289 1.81 -13.50 18.73
C ILE A 289 2.77 -13.90 17.61
N VAL A 290 3.31 -12.92 16.87
CA VAL A 290 4.28 -13.20 15.81
C VAL A 290 5.60 -13.72 16.38
N ALA A 291 6.05 -13.15 17.49
CA ALA A 291 7.22 -13.63 18.24
C ALA A 291 7.08 -15.11 18.63
N ALA A 292 5.90 -15.51 19.13
CA ALA A 292 5.61 -16.91 19.43
C ALA A 292 5.57 -17.79 18.17
N GLN A 293 4.98 -17.31 17.07
CA GLN A 293 4.83 -18.07 15.82
C GLN A 293 6.16 -18.30 15.07
N LEU A 294 7.07 -17.33 15.17
CA LEU A 294 8.39 -17.35 14.52
C LEU A 294 9.53 -17.70 15.49
N ASN A 295 9.20 -17.96 16.76
CA ASN A 295 10.15 -18.34 17.81
C ASN A 295 11.31 -17.33 17.99
N PHE A 296 10.98 -16.06 18.16
CA PHE A 296 11.92 -15.01 18.54
C PHE A 296 11.47 -14.27 19.81
N SER A 297 12.38 -13.52 20.43
CA SER A 297 12.07 -12.68 21.61
C SER A 297 11.62 -11.29 21.19
N TYR A 298 10.45 -10.86 21.65
CA TYR A 298 9.99 -9.48 21.55
C TYR A 298 10.40 -8.70 22.81
N ASP A 299 11.23 -7.67 22.64
CA ASP A 299 11.69 -6.81 23.73
C ASP A 299 10.95 -5.48 23.71
N ASP A 300 9.89 -5.36 24.52
CA ASP A 300 9.08 -4.14 24.61
C ASP A 300 9.86 -2.94 25.18
N THR A 301 11.10 -3.14 25.62
CA THR A 301 12.00 -2.08 26.11
C THR A 301 12.93 -1.51 25.03
N TYR A 302 12.84 -2.02 23.79
CA TYR A 302 13.60 -1.51 22.67
C TYR A 302 13.43 0.01 22.53
N VAL A 303 14.54 0.74 22.64
CA VAL A 303 14.60 2.15 22.27
C VAL A 303 15.08 2.19 20.83
N ALA A 304 14.22 2.68 19.93
CA ALA A 304 14.65 2.94 18.56
C ALA A 304 15.88 3.87 18.63
N PRO A 305 16.98 3.56 17.91
CA PRO A 305 18.11 4.46 17.85
C PRO A 305 17.58 5.84 17.44
N GLU A 306 18.02 6.89 18.12
CA GLU A 306 17.58 8.25 17.82
C GLU A 306 17.72 8.47 16.31
N ASP A 307 16.61 8.81 15.67
CA ASP A 307 16.63 9.09 14.25
C ASP A 307 17.52 10.32 14.05
N PRO A 308 18.67 10.19 13.36
CA PRO A 308 19.54 11.33 13.10
C PRO A 308 18.83 12.42 12.28
N SER A 309 17.65 12.13 11.73
CA SER A 309 16.81 13.04 10.94
C SER A 309 15.94 14.01 11.75
N THR A 310 15.97 13.94 13.09
CA THR A 310 15.24 14.90 13.96
C THR A 310 15.92 16.26 14.12
N GLY A 311 17.05 16.49 13.46
CA GLY A 311 17.52 17.84 13.14
C GLY A 311 16.71 18.38 11.95
N ASP A 312 15.96 19.45 12.18
CA ASP A 312 15.20 20.16 11.15
C ASP A 312 16.04 20.35 9.85
N ASP A 313 15.36 20.16 8.71
CA ASP A 313 15.76 20.40 7.31
C ASP A 313 16.55 19.32 6.53
N ASP A 314 17.28 18.38 7.15
CA ASP A 314 18.17 17.46 6.39
C ASP A 314 17.56 16.07 6.03
N ALA A 315 16.43 15.68 6.62
CA ALA A 315 15.78 14.39 6.36
C ALA A 315 15.26 14.25 4.91
N ALA A 316 14.79 15.36 4.33
CA ALA A 316 14.40 15.40 2.92
C ALA A 316 15.61 15.26 1.98
N ALA A 317 16.79 15.76 2.40
CA ALA A 317 18.02 15.65 1.64
C ALA A 317 18.62 14.23 1.68
N ALA A 318 18.56 13.53 2.82
CA ALA A 318 19.07 12.15 2.94
C ALA A 318 18.21 11.11 2.18
N ALA A 319 16.89 11.32 2.10
CA ALA A 319 16.01 10.52 1.23
C ALA A 319 16.27 10.80 -0.26
N ALA A 320 16.56 12.06 -0.62
CA ALA A 320 16.97 12.45 -1.97
C ALA A 320 18.37 11.93 -2.33
N GLU A 321 19.31 11.84 -1.38
CA GLU A 321 20.67 11.35 -1.62
C GLU A 321 20.70 9.82 -1.85
N LYS A 322 19.82 9.05 -1.19
CA LYS A 322 19.61 7.63 -1.51
C LYS A 322 18.93 7.42 -2.88
N GLN A 323 18.09 8.34 -3.33
CA GLN A 323 17.53 8.33 -4.69
C GLN A 323 18.56 8.76 -5.74
N ALA A 324 19.50 9.66 -5.42
CA ALA A 324 20.55 10.13 -6.33
C ALA A 324 21.60 9.05 -6.68
N VAL A 325 21.72 7.98 -5.89
CA VAL A 325 22.61 6.84 -6.19
C VAL A 325 22.06 5.95 -7.32
N LEU A 326 20.78 6.08 -7.68
CA LEU A 326 20.12 5.28 -8.72
C LEU A 326 20.05 5.96 -10.11
N GLY A 327 20.68 7.11 -10.32
CA GLY A 327 20.61 7.76 -11.64
C GLY A 327 21.69 8.82 -11.89
N LYS A 328 22.78 8.40 -12.53
CA LYS A 328 23.58 9.31 -13.37
C LYS A 328 23.75 8.68 -14.75
N PRO A 329 23.07 9.19 -15.79
CA PRO A 329 23.47 8.94 -17.16
C PRO A 329 24.72 9.79 -17.48
N ASP A 330 25.68 9.17 -18.17
CA ASP A 330 26.90 9.81 -18.65
C ASP A 330 26.61 11.05 -19.53
N GLU A 331 27.37 12.13 -19.26
CA GLU A 331 27.38 13.34 -20.08
C GLU A 331 28.08 13.11 -21.43
N ALA A 332 27.41 13.48 -22.53
CA ALA A 332 28.03 13.87 -23.80
C ALA A 332 27.04 14.75 -24.63
N PRO A 333 27.48 15.55 -25.61
CA PRO A 333 27.67 16.98 -25.42
C PRO A 333 26.69 17.87 -26.22
N ALA A 334 26.70 19.15 -25.83
CA ALA A 334 25.84 20.25 -26.28
C ALA A 334 25.85 20.53 -27.80
N GLU A 335 24.67 20.87 -28.35
CA GLU A 335 24.55 21.79 -29.49
C GLU A 335 23.34 22.74 -29.39
N ALA A 336 23.69 24.03 -29.49
CA ALA A 336 23.06 25.17 -30.17
C ALA A 336 21.54 25.47 -30.08
N ALA A 337 21.29 26.66 -29.53
CA ALA A 337 20.04 27.41 -29.54
C ALA A 337 19.53 27.81 -30.94
N GLY A 338 18.20 27.81 -31.09
CA GLY A 338 17.50 28.47 -32.18
C GLY A 338 16.10 28.89 -31.75
N SER A 339 15.90 30.20 -31.55
CA SER A 339 14.63 30.82 -31.18
C SER A 339 13.68 30.93 -32.39
N GLY A 340 12.39 30.66 -32.21
CA GLY A 340 11.37 30.96 -33.21
C GLY A 340 9.96 30.88 -32.65
N THR A 341 9.38 32.04 -32.35
CA THR A 341 7.97 32.24 -31.97
C THR A 341 7.06 32.22 -33.20
N ALA A 342 6.00 31.41 -33.20
CA ALA A 342 4.78 31.65 -33.97
C ALA A 342 3.58 30.84 -33.41
N ALA A 343 2.46 31.50 -33.22
CA ALA A 343 1.17 30.94 -32.83
C ALA A 343 0.52 30.16 -34.00
N PRO A 344 -0.34 29.15 -33.74
CA PRO A 344 -1.04 28.44 -34.80
C PRO A 344 -2.46 28.96 -35.02
N ASP A 345 -2.82 29.20 -36.28
CA ASP A 345 -4.21 29.19 -36.75
C ASP A 345 -4.58 27.79 -37.27
N PRO A 346 -5.86 27.38 -37.18
CA PRO A 346 -6.29 26.01 -37.41
C PRO A 346 -6.66 25.76 -38.88
N PRO A 347 -6.65 24.50 -39.33
CA PRO A 347 -7.59 24.08 -40.35
C PRO A 347 -8.37 22.82 -39.97
N GLY A 348 -9.68 22.87 -40.25
CA GLY A 348 -10.55 21.69 -40.37
C GLY A 348 -10.33 20.95 -41.71
N PRO A 349 -11.33 20.19 -42.20
CA PRO A 349 -11.28 18.73 -42.07
C PRO A 349 -11.20 17.96 -43.41
N LEU A 350 -11.06 16.63 -43.25
CA LEU A 350 -11.39 15.51 -44.18
C LEU A 350 -10.30 14.95 -45.12
N SER A 351 -9.92 13.69 -44.86
CA SER A 351 -10.33 12.50 -45.65
C SER A 351 -9.23 11.43 -45.82
N SER A 352 -9.71 10.19 -45.67
CA SER A 352 -9.20 8.87 -46.09
C SER A 352 -8.02 8.74 -47.07
N SER A 353 -7.12 7.78 -46.79
CA SER A 353 -6.90 6.59 -47.66
C SER A 353 -5.89 5.58 -47.07
N ILE A 354 -5.97 4.37 -47.61
CA ILE A 354 -5.41 3.05 -47.22
C ILE A 354 -3.98 2.81 -47.76
N ALA A 355 -3.19 1.93 -47.10
CA ALA A 355 -2.24 0.90 -47.63
C ALA A 355 -1.04 0.71 -46.67
N SER A 356 -0.90 -0.41 -45.94
CA SER A 356 -0.26 -1.70 -46.29
C SER A 356 1.25 -1.64 -46.56
N GLY A 357 2.05 -2.39 -45.79
CA GLY A 357 3.46 -2.67 -46.07
C GLY A 357 4.19 -3.41 -44.95
N ASP A 358 4.94 -4.44 -45.32
CA ASP A 358 5.38 -5.62 -44.57
C ASP A 358 6.52 -5.49 -43.54
N ALA A 359 6.59 -6.56 -42.76
CA ALA A 359 7.60 -7.08 -41.83
C ALA A 359 9.09 -6.99 -42.24
N GLY A 360 9.96 -6.92 -41.21
CA GLY A 360 11.35 -7.40 -41.30
C GLY A 360 12.23 -7.00 -40.11
N PRO A 361 13.09 -7.89 -39.57
CA PRO A 361 13.44 -7.92 -38.14
C PRO A 361 14.80 -7.29 -37.82
N LEU A 362 15.07 -6.95 -36.55
CA LEU A 362 16.35 -7.24 -35.88
C LEU A 362 16.38 -6.88 -34.39
N SER A 363 17.13 -7.73 -33.70
CA SER A 363 17.51 -7.80 -32.29
C SER A 363 18.29 -6.59 -31.76
N SER A 364 18.07 -6.26 -30.49
CA SER A 364 19.13 -6.19 -29.46
C SER A 364 18.50 -6.01 -28.08
N ILE A 365 18.75 -6.98 -27.21
CA ILE A 365 18.42 -6.94 -25.79
C ILE A 365 19.48 -6.09 -25.09
N THR A 366 19.06 -5.04 -24.41
CA THR A 366 19.84 -4.38 -23.36
C THR A 366 19.03 -4.45 -22.08
N SER A 367 19.53 -5.18 -21.10
CA SER A 367 18.90 -5.35 -19.79
C SER A 367 19.04 -4.08 -18.96
N GLY A 368 17.95 -3.32 -18.83
CA GLY A 368 17.67 -2.55 -17.62
C GLY A 368 16.91 -3.47 -16.67
N ALA A 369 17.43 -3.67 -15.46
CA ALA A 369 16.71 -4.38 -14.42
C ALA A 369 15.87 -3.34 -13.66
N THR A 370 14.56 -3.40 -13.84
CA THR A 370 13.61 -2.47 -13.25
C THR A 370 12.47 -3.28 -12.64
N GLY A 371 12.23 -3.07 -11.34
CA GLY A 371 11.38 -3.93 -10.51
C GLY A 371 9.93 -3.50 -10.51
N LEU A 372 9.03 -4.48 -10.45
CA LEU A 372 7.58 -4.30 -10.36
C LEU A 372 7.13 -4.19 -8.90
N ILE A 373 6.26 -3.20 -8.64
CA ILE A 373 5.54 -3.03 -7.39
C ILE A 373 4.17 -3.68 -7.54
N CYS A 374 3.90 -4.78 -6.82
CA CYS A 374 2.60 -5.46 -6.86
C CYS A 374 1.97 -5.64 -5.48
N SER A 375 0.85 -4.96 -5.22
CA SER A 375 0.00 -5.29 -4.07
C SER A 375 -1.47 -5.28 -4.46
N GLY A 376 -2.10 -6.45 -4.33
CA GLY A 376 -3.54 -6.63 -4.46
C GLY A 376 -4.02 -7.78 -3.59
N ALA A 377 -4.71 -7.45 -2.49
CA ALA A 377 -5.79 -8.21 -1.83
C ALA A 377 -5.97 -7.65 -0.39
N VAL A 378 -6.93 -6.77 -0.06
CA VAL A 378 -8.38 -7.02 0.08
C VAL A 378 -9.13 -5.72 0.43
N ALA A 379 -10.40 -5.66 0.02
CA ALA A 379 -11.36 -4.60 0.32
C ALA A 379 -11.72 -4.51 1.80
N GLY A 380 -11.61 -3.30 2.36
CA GLY A 380 -12.31 -2.95 3.59
C GLY A 380 -11.59 -1.88 4.40
N LEU A 381 -11.93 -0.61 4.13
CA LEU A 381 -11.85 0.49 5.10
C LEU A 381 -10.46 1.07 5.45
N LEU A 382 -9.76 1.59 4.45
CA LEU A 382 -9.30 2.99 4.39
C LEU A 382 -8.86 3.21 2.95
N ALA A 383 -9.31 4.30 2.33
CA ALA A 383 -9.02 4.62 0.94
C ALA A 383 -7.55 5.04 0.73
N ALA A 384 -6.60 4.16 1.05
CA ALA A 384 -5.27 4.18 0.46
C ALA A 384 -5.35 3.35 -0.82
N GLY A 385 -5.26 4.01 -1.97
CA GLY A 385 -5.30 3.31 -3.25
C GLY A 385 -4.05 2.45 -3.39
N THR A 386 -4.20 1.14 -3.30
CA THR A 386 -3.11 0.22 -3.61
C THR A 386 -2.82 0.29 -5.10
N ALA A 387 -1.60 0.67 -5.43
CA ALA A 387 -1.13 0.94 -6.78
C ALA A 387 -0.07 -0.09 -7.18
N ILE A 388 -0.30 -0.79 -8.30
CA ILE A 388 0.78 -1.51 -8.98
C ILE A 388 1.55 -0.49 -9.81
N VAL A 389 2.86 -0.50 -9.67
CA VAL A 389 3.76 0.33 -10.47
C VAL A 389 4.72 -0.56 -11.24
N ILE A 390 4.72 -0.42 -12.56
CA ILE A 390 5.57 -1.18 -13.49
C ILE A 390 6.49 -0.22 -14.21
N ASP A 391 7.77 -0.24 -13.86
CA ASP A 391 8.80 0.59 -14.47
C ASP A 391 9.75 -0.27 -15.32
N HIS A 392 10.29 0.30 -16.41
CA HIS A 392 11.09 -0.39 -17.44
C HIS A 392 12.54 0.05 -17.45
#